data_AF-A0AAN8J470-F1
#
_entry.id   AF-A0AAN8J470-F1
#
_cell.length_a   1.000
_cell.length_b   1.000
_cell.length_c   1.000
_cell.angle_alpha   90.00
_cell.angle_beta   90.00
_cell.angle_gamma   90.00
#
_symmetry.space_group_name_H-M   'P 1'
#
loop_
_entity.id
_entity.type
_entity.pdbx_description
1 polymer ?
#
loop_
_entity_poly.entity_id
_entity_poly.type
_entity_poly.pdbx_seq_one_letter_code
_entity_poly.pdbx_strand_id
1 'polypeptide(L)' 'MRSNNIRYRHPRRIKASFPMDIYVAMVTCPKCEHNRAFFMQIQTRSVDEQMTTFYKCCSMTCAHQWRD' A
#
# COMPACT_ATOMS: atom_id res chain seq x y z
N MET A 1 41.02 -20.41 -27.16
CA MET A 1 39.92 -19.49 -27.50
C MET A 1 38.83 -19.65 -26.43
N ARG A 2 38.93 -18.88 -25.35
CA ARG A 2 37.98 -18.95 -24.22
C ARG A 2 36.85 -17.98 -24.50
N SER A 3 35.71 -18.50 -24.94
CA SER A 3 34.50 -17.73 -25.21
C SER A 3 34.02 -17.05 -23.92
N ASN A 4 34.10 -15.73 -23.87
CA ASN A 4 33.53 -14.91 -22.80
C ASN A 4 32.00 -14.95 -22.91
N ASN A 5 31.39 -15.92 -22.23
CA ASN A 5 29.94 -15.91 -21.97
C ASN A 5 29.64 -14.84 -20.92
N ILE A 6 29.50 -13.59 -21.36
CA ILE A 6 28.88 -12.52 -20.57
C ILE A 6 27.41 -12.90 -20.44
N ARG A 7 27.10 -13.66 -19.38
CA ARG A 7 25.71 -13.85 -18.93
C ARG A 7 25.24 -12.47 -18.47
N TYR A 8 24.46 -11.78 -19.31
CA TYR A 8 23.67 -10.64 -18.88
C TYR A 8 22.74 -11.14 -17.77
N ARG A 9 23.13 -10.95 -16.50
CA ARG A 9 22.22 -11.12 -15.38
C ARG A 9 21.14 -10.07 -15.59
N HIS A 10 19.98 -10.54 -16.03
CA HIS A 10 18.74 -9.78 -16.05
C HIS A 10 18.69 -8.94 -14.76
N PRO A 11 18.53 -7.61 -14.82
CA PRO A 11 18.39 -6.83 -13.61
C PRO A 11 17.26 -7.46 -12.82
N ARG A 12 17.56 -7.84 -11.56
CA ARG A 12 16.57 -8.33 -10.61
C ARG A 12 15.34 -7.47 -10.80
N ARG A 13 14.21 -8.10 -11.07
CA ARG A 13 12.90 -7.48 -11.21
C ARG A 13 12.62 -6.77 -9.89
N ILE A 14 13.14 -5.55 -9.73
CA ILE A 14 12.67 -4.61 -8.74
C ILE A 14 11.29 -4.30 -9.29
N LYS A 15 10.29 -5.09 -8.89
CA LYS A 15 8.93 -4.60 -8.91
C LYS A 15 9.00 -3.40 -7.98
N ALA A 16 9.27 -2.23 -8.52
CA ALA A 16 8.98 -0.99 -7.85
C ALA A 16 7.50 -1.14 -7.51
N SER A 17 7.27 -1.37 -6.23
CA SER A 17 6.03 -1.24 -5.50
C SER A 17 5.10 -0.30 -6.25
N PHE A 18 4.15 -0.85 -7.00
CA PHE A 18 3.02 -0.08 -7.46
C PHE A 18 2.37 0.47 -6.19
N PRO A 19 2.30 1.79 -5.95
CA PRO A 19 1.49 2.32 -4.88
C PRO A 19 0.05 2.26 -5.37
N MET A 20 -0.49 1.04 -5.52
CA MET A 20 -1.89 0.89 -5.91
C MET A 20 -2.71 1.39 -4.72
N ASP A 21 -3.32 2.55 -4.93
CA ASP A 21 -4.56 2.96 -4.30
C ASP A 21 -4.48 3.46 -2.85
N ILE A 22 -3.44 4.25 -2.52
CA ILE A 22 -3.51 5.13 -1.34
C ILE A 22 -4.25 6.42 -1.75
N TYR A 23 -5.56 6.44 -1.54
CA TYR A 23 -6.41 7.62 -1.75
C TYR A 23 -6.59 8.41 -0.46
N VAL A 24 -7.02 9.67 -0.54
CA VAL A 24 -7.42 10.46 0.64
C VAL A 24 -8.94 10.51 0.71
N ALA A 25 -9.50 10.09 1.83
CA ALA A 25 -10.93 10.10 2.12
C ALA A 25 -11.27 11.07 3.26
N MET A 26 -12.49 11.62 3.24
CA MET A 26 -13.01 12.44 4.33
C MET A 26 -13.59 11.55 5.44
N VAL A 27 -12.70 10.94 6.22
CA VAL A 27 -13.05 10.08 7.36
C VAL A 27 -12.42 10.66 8.63
N THR A 28 -13.24 10.76 9.68
CA THR A 28 -12.81 11.28 10.98
C THR A 28 -12.00 10.22 11.73
N CYS A 29 -10.77 10.57 12.13
CA CYS A 29 -9.91 9.70 12.91
C CYS A 29 -10.49 9.50 14.32
N PRO A 30 -10.67 8.24 14.80
CA PRO A 30 -11.24 7.98 16.12
C PRO A 30 -10.32 8.40 17.28
N LYS A 31 -9.05 8.72 17.01
CA LYS A 31 -8.05 9.09 18.03
C LYS A 31 -7.85 10.60 18.18
N CYS A 32 -7.91 11.36 17.09
CA CYS A 32 -7.58 12.79 17.09
C CYS A 32 -8.63 13.67 16.39
N GLU A 33 -9.75 13.07 15.97
CA GLU A 33 -10.88 13.77 15.34
C GLU A 33 -10.53 14.52 14.04
N HIS A 34 -9.39 14.17 13.42
CA HIS A 34 -9.00 14.76 12.15
C HIS A 34 -9.87 14.23 11.01
N ASN A 35 -10.39 15.12 10.17
CA ASN A 35 -11.39 14.81 9.15
C ASN A 35 -10.85 14.19 7.84
N ARG A 36 -9.57 13.83 7.79
CA ARG A 36 -8.93 13.24 6.61
C ARG A 36 -8.10 12.01 6.97
N ALA A 37 -8.24 10.97 6.18
CA ALA A 37 -7.47 9.76 6.31
C ALA A 37 -7.04 9.24 4.93
N PHE A 38 -5.85 8.68 4.86
CA PHE A 38 -5.46 7.82 3.76
C PHE A 38 -6.28 6.54 3.83
N PHE A 39 -6.82 6.13 2.69
CA PHE A 39 -7.63 4.95 2.49
C PHE A 39 -6.92 4.03 1.52
N MET A 40 -6.90 2.74 1.84
CA MET A 40 -6.36 1.70 0.97
C MET A 40 -7.18 0.42 1.17
N GLN A 41 -7.53 -0.23 0.06
CA GLN A 41 -8.24 -1.51 0.08
C GLN A 41 -7.29 -2.63 -0.27
N ILE A 42 -7.25 -3.65 0.59
CA ILE A 42 -6.45 -4.84 0.35
C ILE A 42 -7.39 -6.03 0.27
N GLN A 43 -7.31 -6.74 -0.85
CA GLN A 43 -7.89 -8.07 -0.98
C GLN A 43 -6.97 -9.07 -0.27
N THR A 44 -7.31 -9.41 0.97
CA THR A 44 -6.55 -10.37 1.80
C THR A 44 -7.09 -11.79 1.74
N ARG A 45 -8.23 -11.99 1.09
CA ARG A 45 -9.04 -13.21 1.07
C ARG A 45 -9.52 -13.50 -0.35
N SER A 46 -10.23 -14.61 -0.52
CA SER A 46 -10.74 -15.08 -1.82
C SER A 46 -11.44 -13.95 -2.59
N VAL A 47 -11.44 -14.05 -3.92
CA VAL A 47 -12.01 -13.01 -4.79
C VAL A 47 -13.51 -12.82 -4.58
N ASP A 48 -14.19 -13.88 -4.20
CA ASP A 48 -15.62 -13.90 -3.88
C ASP A 48 -15.97 -13.24 -2.54
N GLU A 49 -14.97 -12.82 -1.77
CA GLU A 49 -15.13 -12.19 -0.48
C GLU A 49 -14.75 -10.70 -0.54
N GLN A 50 -15.46 -9.85 0.23
CA GLN A 50 -15.28 -8.40 0.18
C GLN A 50 -13.85 -7.97 0.54
N MET A 51 -13.33 -6.92 -0.11
CA MET A 51 -12.02 -6.37 0.22
C MET A 51 -12.00 -5.78 1.63
N THR A 52 -10.85 -5.86 2.30
CA THR A 52 -10.66 -5.26 3.61
C THR A 52 -10.18 -3.82 3.44
N THR A 53 -10.82 -2.87 4.13
CA THR A 53 -10.45 -1.47 4.05
C THR A 53 -9.56 -1.09 5.21
N PHE A 54 -8.46 -0.40 4.90
CA PHE A 54 -7.56 0.16 5.90
C PHE A 54 -7.50 1.67 5.78
N TYR A 55 -7.51 2.32 6.94
CA TYR A 55 -7.38 3.76 7.05
C TYR A 55 -6.12 4.11 7.83
N LYS A 56 -5.51 5.23 7.46
CA LYS A 56 -4.40 5.84 8.19
C LYS A 56 -4.63 7.35 8.30
N CYS A 57 -4.60 7.88 9.51
CA CYS A 57 -4.79 9.31 9.74
C CYS A 57 -3.78 10.15 8.94
N CYS A 58 -4.24 11.21 8.27
CA CYS A 58 -3.37 12.14 7.54
C CYS A 58 -2.50 13.00 8.47
N SER A 59 -2.90 13.17 9.73
CA SER A 59 -2.10 13.91 10.69
C SER A 59 -0.85 13.12 11.06
N MET A 60 0.34 13.65 10.71
CA MET A 60 1.62 13.01 11.00
C MET A 60 1.91 12.85 12.49
N THR A 61 1.31 13.69 13.34
CA THR A 61 1.43 13.57 14.80
C THR A 61 0.58 12.43 15.37
N CYS A 62 -0.49 12.05 14.68
CA CYS A 62 -1.36 10.95 15.10
C CYS A 62 -0.96 9.62 14.45
N ALA A 63 -0.88 9.60 13.11
CA ALA A 63 -0.58 8.44 12.27
C ALA A 63 -1.34 7.14 12.64
N HIS A 64 -2.48 7.26 13.32
CA HIS A 64 -3.28 6.12 13.77
C HIS A 64 -3.81 5.35 12.57
N GLN A 65 -3.77 4.02 12.67
CA GLN A 65 -4.25 3.11 11.65
C GLN A 65 -5.38 2.26 12.23
N TRP A 66 -6.44 2.10 11.46
CA TRP A 66 -7.60 1.29 11.82
C TRP A 66 -8.17 0.60 10.59
N ARG A 67 -8.99 -0.43 10.83
CA ARG A 67 -9.65 -1.24 9.81
C ARG A 67 -11.16 -1.03 9.88
N ASP A 68 -11.79 -1.07 8.71
CA ASP A 68 -13.23 -1.25 8.52
C ASP A 68 -13.49 -2.50 7.64
#